data_AF-A0A418WHQ7-F1
#
_entry.id   AF-A0A418WHQ7-F1
#
_cell.length_a   1.000
_cell.length_b   1.000
_cell.length_c   1.000
_cell.angle_alpha   90.00
_cell.angle_beta   90.00
_cell.angle_gamma   90.00
#
_symmetry.space_group_name_H-M   'P 1'
#
loop_
_entity.id
_entity.type
_entity.pdbx_description
1 polymer ?
#
loop_
_entity_poly.entity_id
_entity_poly.type
_entity_poly.pdbx_seq_one_letter_code
_entity_poly.pdbx_strand_id
1 'polypeptide(L)'
;MVVMLPLCLFAIYLVTGGGLGRIMADLEIAQAPVTVVPTRPPVGECRTIFVVSGCWMSVAYEVDGVPYVRDLTHVWFGRIMGEVPMEFVRSADDPSLVTTRYALDRQGLELLAFGLFATLAVVLLIQIPLVISRSLQRARQVRMLGGRPLRLRPTVLLNERRGTSRLLGEYPLTVRDQSRQWIFLIEPVEHRGGEPRVYLDEALRRLDLSRAERRLLAAAAR
;
A
#
# COMPACT_ATOMS: atom_id res chain seq x y z
N MET A 1 -4.57 -14.53 1.44
CA MET A 1 -4.26 -15.14 0.13
C MET A 1 -4.21 -14.13 -1.01
N VAL A 2 -5.14 -13.18 -1.14
CA VAL A 2 -5.20 -12.22 -2.27
C VAL A 2 -3.93 -11.36 -2.44
N VAL A 3 -3.22 -11.00 -1.36
CA VAL A 3 -2.02 -10.15 -1.42
C VAL A 3 -0.74 -10.93 -1.77
N MET A 4 -0.71 -12.25 -1.56
CA MET A 4 0.48 -13.04 -1.91
C MET A 4 0.60 -13.32 -3.41
N LEU A 5 -0.52 -13.44 -4.11
CA LEU A 5 -0.51 -13.69 -5.55
C LEU A 5 0.27 -12.61 -6.36
N PRO A 6 0.03 -11.30 -6.20
CA PRO A 6 0.77 -10.29 -6.95
C PRO A 6 2.25 -10.22 -6.56
N LEU A 7 2.60 -10.45 -5.28
CA LEU A 7 3.99 -10.53 -4.85
C LEU A 7 4.73 -11.72 -5.47
N CYS A 8 4.08 -12.89 -5.52
CA CYS A 8 4.64 -14.06 -6.19
C CYS A 8 4.78 -13.85 -7.69
N LEU A 9 3.78 -13.25 -8.35
CA LEU A 9 3.86 -12.92 -9.77
C LEU A 9 4.98 -11.92 -10.06
N PHE A 10 5.18 -10.94 -9.19
CA PHE A 10 6.30 -9.99 -9.30
C PHE A 10 7.66 -10.67 -9.09
N ALA A 11 7.77 -11.55 -8.09
CA ALA A 11 8.98 -12.33 -7.88
C ALA A 11 9.28 -13.25 -9.08
N ILE A 12 8.26 -13.89 -9.65
CA ILE A 12 8.41 -14.69 -10.88
C ILE A 12 8.85 -13.80 -12.04
N TYR A 13 8.25 -12.63 -12.23
CA TYR A 13 8.67 -11.67 -13.27
C TYR A 13 10.15 -11.28 -13.15
N LEU A 14 10.60 -10.97 -11.93
CA LEU A 14 12.00 -10.65 -11.64
C LEU A 14 12.95 -11.84 -11.86
N VAL A 15 12.47 -13.08 -11.80
CA VAL A 15 13.31 -14.28 -11.96
C VAL A 15 13.30 -14.81 -13.39
N THR A 16 12.16 -14.80 -14.09
CA THR A 16 11.99 -15.55 -15.34
C THR A 16 11.90 -14.69 -16.60
N GLY A 17 11.56 -13.39 -16.50
CA GLY A 17 11.29 -12.55 -17.68
C GLY A 17 12.12 -11.28 -17.75
N GLY A 18 12.42 -10.65 -16.62
CA GLY A 18 13.10 -9.36 -16.52
C GLY A 18 14.14 -9.33 -15.40
N GLY A 19 15.03 -10.32 -15.36
CA GLY A 19 16.11 -10.43 -14.36
C GLY A 19 16.82 -9.11 -14.07
N LEU A 20 17.28 -8.90 -12.83
CA LEU A 20 18.08 -7.73 -12.44
C LEU A 20 19.23 -7.47 -13.42
N GLY A 21 19.92 -8.52 -13.87
CA GLY A 21 21.01 -8.39 -14.85
C GLY A 21 20.57 -7.80 -16.19
N ARG A 22 19.34 -8.07 -16.62
CA ARG A 22 18.80 -7.52 -17.86
C ARG A 22 18.31 -6.10 -17.68
N ILE A 23 17.70 -5.78 -16.54
CA ILE A 23 17.37 -4.40 -16.19
C ILE A 23 18.63 -3.53 -16.18
N MET A 24 19.75 -4.05 -15.67
CA MET A 24 21.04 -3.35 -15.72
C MET A 24 21.55 -3.18 -17.15
N ALA A 25 21.49 -4.22 -17.98
CA ALA A 25 21.86 -4.14 -19.39
C ALA A 25 21.00 -3.13 -20.16
N ASP A 26 19.68 -3.14 -19.95
CA ASP A 26 18.76 -2.19 -20.58
C ASP A 26 19.03 -0.75 -20.09
N LEU A 27 19.36 -0.57 -18.80
CA LEU A 27 19.79 0.73 -18.25
C LEU A 27 21.08 1.24 -18.90
N GLU A 28 22.05 0.36 -19.15
CA GLU A 28 23.29 0.69 -19.82
C GLU A 28 23.02 1.13 -21.26
N ILE A 29 22.20 0.37 -22.00
CA ILE A 29 21.77 0.74 -23.35
C ILE A 29 21.01 2.09 -23.34
N ALA A 30 20.17 2.35 -22.33
CA ALA A 30 19.38 3.57 -22.24
C ALA A 30 20.23 4.86 -22.08
N GLN A 31 21.44 4.76 -21.52
CA GLN A 31 22.32 5.92 -21.33
C GLN A 31 22.90 6.43 -22.64
N ALA A 32 23.28 5.52 -23.54
CA ALA A 32 23.85 5.84 -24.85
C ALA A 32 23.36 4.87 -25.93
N PRO A 33 22.08 4.95 -26.33
CA PRO A 33 21.51 4.02 -27.30
C PRO A 33 22.01 4.33 -28.71
N VAL A 34 22.66 3.35 -29.35
CA VAL A 34 23.09 3.41 -30.75
C VAL A 34 22.18 2.53 -31.59
N THR A 35 21.62 3.10 -32.66
CA THR A 35 20.74 2.35 -33.57
C THR A 35 21.53 1.36 -34.40
N VAL A 36 20.95 0.17 -34.60
CA VAL A 36 21.59 -0.92 -35.31
C VAL A 36 20.75 -1.34 -36.50
N VAL A 37 21.38 -1.42 -37.66
CA VAL A 37 20.77 -1.98 -38.87
C VAL A 37 21.09 -3.48 -38.92
N PRO A 38 20.09 -4.36 -38.88
CA PRO A 38 20.32 -5.80 -38.98
C PRO A 38 20.99 -6.16 -40.32
N THR A 39 21.98 -7.05 -40.29
CA THR A 39 22.60 -7.58 -41.52
C THR A 39 21.70 -8.61 -42.21
N ARG A 40 20.75 -9.20 -41.47
CA ARG A 40 19.75 -10.14 -41.98
C ARG A 40 18.37 -9.77 -41.43
N PRO A 41 17.28 -10.14 -42.13
CA PRO A 41 15.94 -10.01 -41.59
C PRO A 41 15.85 -10.72 -40.23
N PRO A 42 15.40 -10.02 -39.17
CA PRO A 42 15.25 -10.64 -37.85
C PRO A 42 14.18 -11.74 -37.91
N VAL A 43 14.46 -12.87 -37.26
CA VAL A 43 13.54 -14.00 -37.20
C VAL A 43 12.99 -14.08 -35.78
N GLY A 44 11.67 -14.07 -35.62
CA GLY A 44 11.05 -14.13 -34.31
C GLY A 44 9.58 -14.49 -34.32
N GLU A 45 9.09 -14.88 -33.15
CA GLU A 45 7.70 -15.22 -32.90
C GLU A 45 7.20 -14.47 -31.66
N CYS A 46 5.98 -13.94 -31.77
CA CYS A 46 5.29 -13.28 -30.67
C CYS A 46 4.05 -14.07 -30.30
N ARG A 47 3.95 -14.45 -29.02
CA ARG A 47 2.82 -15.18 -28.47
C ARG A 47 2.18 -14.39 -27.33
N THR A 48 0.86 -14.26 -27.38
CA THR A 48 0.10 -13.61 -26.32
C THR A 48 -0.82 -14.63 -25.63
N ILE A 49 -0.73 -14.71 -24.31
CA ILE A 49 -1.56 -15.57 -23.47
C ILE A 49 -2.28 -14.67 -22.45
N PHE A 50 -3.60 -14.53 -22.59
CA PHE A 50 -4.45 -13.59 -21.83
C PHE A 50 -4.00 -12.12 -21.91
N VAL A 51 -3.17 -11.71 -20.96
CA VAL A 51 -2.64 -10.35 -20.76
C VAL A 51 -1.12 -10.32 -20.72
N VAL A 52 -0.47 -11.46 -20.98
CA VAL A 52 0.99 -11.56 -21.03
C VAL A 52 1.38 -11.81 -22.48
N SER A 53 2.21 -10.94 -23.02
CA SER A 53 2.77 -11.08 -24.35
C SER A 53 4.26 -11.36 -24.22
N GLY A 54 4.71 -12.42 -24.89
CA GLY A 54 6.10 -12.79 -25.02
C GLY A 54 6.51 -12.78 -26.49
N CYS A 55 7.67 -12.20 -26.80
CA CYS A 55 8.29 -12.28 -28.10
C CYS A 55 9.69 -12.83 -27.98
N TRP A 56 10.05 -13.78 -28.83
CA TRP A 56 11.41 -14.27 -29.00
C TRP A 56 11.87 -13.90 -30.40
N MET A 57 13.03 -13.28 -30.53
CA MET A 57 13.59 -12.92 -31.83
C MET A 57 15.10 -13.07 -31.82
N SER A 58 15.70 -13.38 -32.96
CA SER A 58 17.14 -13.41 -33.16
C SER A 58 17.53 -12.29 -34.12
N VAL A 59 18.48 -11.45 -33.69
CA VAL A 59 19.01 -10.35 -34.49
C VAL A 59 20.49 -10.60 -34.77
N ALA A 60 20.86 -10.49 -36.04
CA ALA A 60 22.24 -10.50 -36.49
C ALA A 60 22.63 -9.10 -36.97
N TYR A 61 23.75 -8.60 -36.48
CA TYR A 61 24.30 -7.29 -36.85
C TYR A 61 25.82 -7.33 -36.83
N GLU A 62 26.45 -6.25 -37.31
CA GLU A 62 27.90 -6.15 -37.39
C GLU A 62 28.35 -4.81 -36.82
N VAL A 63 29.43 -4.83 -36.05
CA VAL A 63 30.07 -3.64 -35.49
C VAL A 63 31.55 -3.74 -35.80
N ASP A 64 32.09 -2.77 -36.54
CA ASP A 64 33.51 -2.70 -36.90
C ASP A 64 34.09 -4.00 -37.51
N GLY A 65 33.32 -4.66 -38.39
CA GLY A 65 33.75 -5.92 -39.02
C GLY A 65 33.48 -7.18 -38.18
N VAL A 66 33.01 -7.04 -36.94
CA VAL A 66 32.74 -8.15 -36.03
C VAL A 66 31.25 -8.49 -36.06
N PRO A 67 30.85 -9.72 -36.46
CA PRO A 67 29.46 -10.13 -36.47
C PRO A 67 28.98 -10.52 -35.08
N TYR A 68 27.80 -10.03 -34.70
CA TYR A 68 27.10 -10.36 -33.47
C TYR A 68 25.76 -11.00 -33.78
N VAL A 69 25.45 -12.08 -33.07
CA VAL A 69 24.13 -12.74 -33.10
C VAL A 69 23.59 -12.74 -31.68
N ARG A 70 22.36 -12.27 -31.51
CA ARG A 70 21.71 -12.13 -30.21
C ARG A 70 20.26 -12.57 -30.26
N ASP A 71 19.92 -13.38 -29.26
CA ASP A 71 18.55 -13.81 -29.03
C ASP A 71 17.92 -12.91 -27.97
N LEU A 72 16.85 -12.24 -28.36
CA LEU A 72 16.10 -11.29 -27.56
C LEU A 72 14.76 -11.91 -27.17
N THR A 73 14.50 -11.97 -25.87
CA THR A 73 13.24 -12.49 -25.33
C THR A 73 12.50 -11.38 -24.61
N HIS A 74 11.49 -10.75 -25.18
CA HIS A 74 10.76 -9.69 -24.48
C HIS A 74 9.47 -10.26 -23.87
N VAL A 75 9.20 -9.95 -22.60
CA VAL A 75 7.95 -10.32 -21.93
C VAL A 75 7.37 -9.07 -21.30
N TRP A 76 6.10 -8.80 -21.58
CA TRP A 76 5.41 -7.62 -21.08
C TRP A 76 3.95 -7.92 -20.76
N PHE A 77 3.35 -6.99 -20.02
CA PHE A 77 1.93 -7.02 -19.69
C PHE A 77 1.13 -6.13 -20.64
N GLY A 78 0.04 -6.68 -21.17
CA GLY A 78 -0.81 -6.08 -22.20
C GLY A 78 -0.80 -6.91 -23.49
N ARG A 79 -1.80 -6.69 -24.33
CA ARG A 79 -1.86 -7.34 -25.66
C ARG A 79 -1.13 -6.50 -26.70
N ILE A 80 -0.38 -7.17 -27.57
CA ILE A 80 0.09 -6.57 -28.82
C ILE A 80 -1.09 -6.49 -29.77
N MET A 81 -1.41 -5.29 -30.26
CA MET A 81 -2.40 -5.10 -31.30
C MET A 81 -1.70 -4.44 -32.48
N GLY A 82 -1.59 -5.16 -33.60
CA GLY A 82 -1.01 -4.65 -34.85
C GLY A 82 0.50 -4.87 -35.00
N GLU A 83 1.04 -4.29 -36.07
CA GLU A 83 2.47 -4.26 -36.37
C GLU A 83 3.15 -3.21 -35.49
N VAL A 84 4.16 -3.63 -34.74
CA VAL A 84 4.95 -2.74 -33.88
C VAL A 84 6.26 -2.45 -34.61
N PRO A 85 6.58 -1.18 -34.95
CA PRO A 85 7.87 -0.85 -35.53
C PRO A 85 8.97 -1.20 -34.53
N MET A 86 9.84 -2.14 -34.90
CA MET A 86 10.91 -2.63 -34.03
C MET A 86 12.23 -2.05 -34.50
N GLU A 87 12.66 -1.01 -33.81
CA GLU A 87 14.01 -0.47 -33.95
C GLU A 87 14.94 -1.18 -32.96
N PHE A 88 16.08 -1.67 -33.46
CA PHE A 88 17.10 -2.32 -32.66
C PHE A 88 18.13 -1.30 -32.20
N VAL A 89 18.45 -1.32 -30.90
CA VAL A 89 19.43 -0.43 -30.31
C VAL A 89 20.40 -1.23 -29.45
N ARG A 90 21.66 -0.81 -29.47
CA ARG A 90 22.76 -1.39 -28.67
C ARG A 90 23.37 -0.35 -27.74
N SER A 91 24.14 -0.82 -26.75
CA SER A 91 25.00 0.05 -25.96
C SER A 91 26.15 0.57 -26.84
N ALA A 92 26.50 1.84 -26.66
CA ALA A 92 27.68 2.43 -27.28
C ALA A 92 28.97 1.78 -26.76
N ASP A 93 29.00 1.47 -25.47
CA ASP A 93 30.18 1.01 -24.73
C ASP A 93 30.38 -0.50 -24.82
N ASP A 94 29.30 -1.29 -24.79
CA ASP A 94 29.34 -2.73 -24.99
C ASP A 94 28.50 -3.16 -26.21
N PRO A 95 29.14 -3.45 -27.36
CA PRO A 95 28.43 -3.91 -28.54
C PRO A 95 27.80 -5.30 -28.36
N SER A 96 28.06 -5.99 -27.26
CA SER A 96 27.44 -7.27 -26.93
C SER A 96 25.98 -7.13 -26.45
N LEU A 97 25.62 -5.94 -25.93
CA LEU A 97 24.29 -5.62 -25.41
C LEU A 97 23.41 -5.03 -26.50
N VAL A 98 22.30 -5.70 -26.80
CA VAL A 98 21.31 -5.24 -27.77
C VAL A 98 19.91 -5.49 -27.24
N THR A 99 19.00 -4.59 -27.57
CA THR A 99 17.59 -4.68 -27.18
C THR A 99 16.75 -3.94 -28.23
N THR A 100 15.43 -3.94 -28.07
CA THR A 100 14.55 -3.15 -28.94
C THR A 100 14.22 -1.83 -28.26
N ARG A 101 14.11 -0.74 -29.03
CA ARG A 101 13.69 0.57 -28.52
C ARG A 101 12.33 0.50 -27.84
N TYR A 102 11.43 -0.30 -28.41
CA TYR A 102 10.12 -0.58 -27.84
C TYR A 102 10.20 -1.22 -26.44
N ALA A 103 11.12 -2.16 -26.23
CA ALA A 103 11.32 -2.77 -24.92
C ALA A 103 11.86 -1.76 -23.89
N LEU A 104 12.85 -0.95 -24.26
CA LEU A 104 13.39 0.12 -23.41
C LEU A 104 12.30 1.09 -22.94
N ASP A 105 11.50 1.60 -23.88
CA ASP A 105 10.45 2.58 -23.59
C ASP A 105 9.38 1.99 -22.66
N ARG A 106 9.01 0.72 -22.88
CA ARG A 106 7.94 0.07 -22.13
C ARG A 106 8.38 -0.40 -20.74
N GLN A 107 9.63 -0.85 -20.60
CA GLN A 107 10.17 -1.36 -19.34
C GLN A 107 10.16 -0.30 -18.23
N GLY A 108 10.43 0.97 -18.56
CA GLY A 108 10.36 2.06 -17.60
C GLY A 108 8.96 2.26 -17.00
N LEU A 109 7.92 2.20 -17.84
CA LEU A 109 6.53 2.30 -17.39
C LEU A 109 6.12 1.09 -16.55
N GLU A 110 6.54 -0.12 -16.95
CA GLU A 110 6.26 -1.34 -16.20
C GLU A 110 6.93 -1.32 -14.82
N LEU A 111 8.21 -0.92 -14.74
CA LEU A 111 8.92 -0.77 -13.47
C LEU A 111 8.23 0.22 -12.53
N LEU A 112 7.78 1.36 -13.05
CA LEU A 112 7.00 2.34 -12.28
C LEU A 112 5.68 1.75 -11.77
N ALA A 113 4.92 1.09 -12.64
CA ALA A 113 3.65 0.48 -12.28
C ALA A 113 3.84 -0.60 -11.22
N PHE A 114 4.83 -1.49 -11.39
CA PHE A 114 5.17 -2.51 -10.42
C PHE A 114 5.64 -1.93 -9.09
N GLY A 115 6.50 -0.92 -9.11
CA GLY A 115 6.95 -0.22 -7.91
C GLY A 115 5.78 0.37 -7.11
N LEU A 116 4.82 1.00 -7.80
CA LEU A 116 3.62 1.54 -7.17
C LEU A 116 2.74 0.43 -6.55
N PHE A 117 2.51 -0.66 -7.30
CA PHE A 117 1.73 -1.81 -6.81
C PHE A 117 2.39 -2.48 -5.61
N ALA A 118 3.71 -2.67 -5.63
CA ALA A 118 4.47 -3.24 -4.53
C ALA A 118 4.36 -2.36 -3.28
N THR A 119 4.50 -1.03 -3.43
CA THR A 119 4.38 -0.07 -2.33
C THR A 119 2.98 -0.11 -1.71
N LEU A 120 1.92 -0.10 -2.54
CA LEU A 120 0.54 -0.25 -2.09
C LEU A 120 0.30 -1.58 -1.35
N ALA A 121 0.86 -2.69 -1.86
CA ALA A 121 0.74 -3.99 -1.21
C ALA A 121 1.40 -4.01 0.17
N VAL A 122 2.58 -3.40 0.33
CA VAL A 122 3.26 -3.28 1.63
C VAL A 122 2.45 -2.43 2.60
N VAL A 123 1.93 -1.28 2.16
CA VAL A 123 1.06 -0.43 2.99
C VAL A 123 -0.16 -1.23 3.46
N LEU A 124 -0.81 -1.98 2.55
CA LEU A 124 -1.97 -2.78 2.88
C LEU A 124 -1.64 -3.90 3.88
N LEU A 125 -0.50 -4.58 3.70
CA LEU A 125 -0.01 -5.63 4.60
C LEU A 125 0.29 -5.12 6.01
N ILE A 126 0.68 -3.86 6.16
CA ILE A 126 0.97 -3.26 7.47
C ILE A 126 -0.32 -2.70 8.11
N GLN A 127 -1.13 -1.98 7.34
CA GLN A 127 -2.30 -1.28 7.86
C GLN A 127 -3.45 -2.23 8.24
N ILE A 128 -3.70 -3.29 7.46
CA ILE A 128 -4.80 -4.22 7.74
C ILE A 128 -4.62 -4.89 9.11
N PRO A 129 -3.47 -5.51 9.46
CA PRO A 129 -3.27 -6.10 10.77
C PRO A 129 -3.34 -5.07 11.92
N LEU A 130 -2.86 -3.85 11.70
CA LEU A 130 -2.96 -2.76 12.70
C LEU A 130 -4.42 -2.39 12.97
N VAL A 131 -5.25 -2.26 11.95
CA VAL A 131 -6.68 -1.96 12.12
C VAL A 131 -7.41 -3.13 12.77
N ILE A 132 -7.14 -4.37 12.35
CA ILE A 132 -7.75 -5.58 12.92
C ILE A 132 -7.34 -5.77 14.39
N SER A 133 -6.07 -5.59 14.73
CA SER A 133 -5.60 -5.73 16.12
C SER A 133 -6.24 -4.67 17.03
N ARG A 134 -6.33 -3.42 16.57
CA ARG A 134 -7.03 -2.34 17.30
C ARG A 134 -8.52 -2.64 17.49
N SER A 135 -9.21 -3.16 16.47
CA SER A 135 -10.63 -3.50 16.58
C SER A 135 -10.87 -4.69 17.52
N LEU A 136 -10.01 -5.71 17.48
CA LEU A 136 -10.06 -6.86 18.39
C LEU A 136 -9.76 -6.46 19.84
N GLN A 137 -8.81 -5.55 20.07
CA GLN A 137 -8.54 -5.00 21.41
C GLN A 137 -9.77 -4.27 21.97
N ARG A 138 -10.43 -3.43 21.16
CA ARG A 138 -11.68 -2.76 21.54
C ARG A 138 -12.79 -3.75 21.86
N ALA A 139 -12.99 -4.76 21.00
CA ALA A 139 -14.00 -5.81 21.23
C ALA A 139 -13.72 -6.62 22.51
N ARG A 140 -12.45 -6.90 22.82
CA ARG A 140 -12.05 -7.56 24.08
C ARG A 140 -12.31 -6.67 25.29
N GLN A 141 -12.03 -5.37 25.21
CA GLN A 141 -12.37 -4.41 26.27
C GLN A 141 -13.89 -4.39 26.53
N VAL A 142 -14.71 -4.30 25.48
CA VAL A 142 -16.18 -4.33 25.60
C VAL A 142 -16.68 -5.66 26.19
N ARG A 143 -16.10 -6.81 25.82
CA ARG A 143 -16.47 -8.11 26.42
C ARG A 143 -16.07 -8.22 27.89
N MET A 144 -14.89 -7.72 28.28
CA MET A 144 -14.48 -7.68 29.69
C MET A 144 -15.41 -6.80 30.54
N LEU A 145 -15.96 -5.76 29.93
CA LEU A 145 -16.96 -4.87 30.52
C LEU A 145 -18.36 -5.51 30.59
N GLY A 146 -18.77 -6.31 29.59
CA GLY A 146 -20.07 -6.98 29.57
C GLY A 146 -20.17 -8.24 30.44
N GLY A 147 -19.04 -8.88 30.79
CA GLY A 147 -19.01 -10.13 31.57
C GLY A 147 -18.87 -9.95 33.08
N ARG A 148 -18.59 -8.74 33.55
CA ARG A 148 -18.61 -8.38 34.98
C ARG A 148 -19.81 -7.46 35.22
N PRO A 149 -20.56 -7.60 36.32
CA PRO A 149 -21.56 -6.61 36.69
C PRO A 149 -20.82 -5.30 36.95
N LEU A 150 -20.70 -4.47 35.92
CA LEU A 150 -20.17 -3.13 36.06
C LEU A 150 -21.06 -2.42 37.07
N ARG A 151 -20.55 -2.22 38.28
CA ARG A 151 -21.10 -1.24 39.20
C ARG A 151 -20.75 0.14 38.64
N LEU A 152 -21.42 0.52 37.56
CA LEU A 152 -21.36 1.86 37.02
C LEU A 152 -21.90 2.77 38.12
N ARG A 153 -21.01 3.53 38.76
CA ARG A 153 -21.41 4.53 39.74
C ARG A 153 -21.80 5.79 38.95
N PRO A 154 -23.09 6.16 38.89
CA PRO A 154 -23.48 7.41 38.24
C PRO A 154 -22.84 8.55 39.04
N THR A 155 -21.81 9.16 38.46
CA THR A 155 -21.10 10.27 39.11
C THR A 155 -21.66 11.55 38.50
N VAL A 156 -22.45 12.27 39.30
CA VAL A 156 -22.99 13.57 38.92
C VAL A 156 -21.82 14.55 38.89
N LEU A 157 -21.65 15.23 37.76
CA LEU A 157 -20.58 16.21 37.54
C LEU A 157 -20.86 17.45 38.40
N LEU A 158 -20.15 17.58 39.52
CA LEU A 158 -20.46 18.60 40.54
C LEU A 158 -19.88 19.99 40.25
N ASN A 159 -18.96 20.14 39.30
CA ASN A 159 -18.44 21.45 38.90
C ASN A 159 -17.72 21.39 37.54
N GLU A 160 -18.20 22.19 36.58
CA GLU A 160 -17.56 22.42 35.30
C GLU A 160 -16.70 23.69 35.42
N ARG A 161 -15.37 23.56 35.49
CA ARG A 161 -14.46 24.71 35.30
C ARG A 161 -14.01 24.70 33.84
N ARG A 162 -14.57 25.60 33.03
CA ARG A 162 -14.02 25.89 31.70
C ARG A 162 -12.75 26.71 31.86
N GLY A 163 -11.60 26.06 31.69
CA GLY A 163 -10.33 26.74 31.52
C GLY A 163 -10.18 27.25 30.09
N THR A 164 -9.89 28.54 29.91
CA THR A 164 -9.58 29.14 28.62
C THR A 164 -8.12 28.89 28.25
N SER A 165 -7.85 27.88 27.40
CA SER A 165 -6.55 27.70 26.75
C SER A 165 -6.68 27.99 25.26
N ARG A 166 -5.97 29.01 24.77
CA ARG A 166 -5.94 29.42 23.35
C ARG A 166 -5.17 28.47 22.42
N LEU A 167 -4.45 27.48 22.97
CA LEU A 167 -3.45 26.72 22.22
C LEU A 167 -3.93 25.42 21.57
N LEU A 168 -5.08 24.85 21.99
CA LEU A 168 -5.42 23.47 21.61
C LEU A 168 -6.76 23.27 20.88
N GLY A 169 -7.60 24.31 20.69
CA GLY A 169 -8.87 24.21 19.97
C GLY A 169 -9.93 23.26 20.59
N GLU A 170 -9.52 22.39 21.52
CA GLU A 170 -10.33 21.41 22.21
C GLU A 170 -10.19 21.60 23.72
N TYR A 171 -11.34 21.65 24.40
CA TYR A 171 -11.45 21.95 25.81
C TYR A 171 -11.19 20.70 26.64
N PRO A 172 -10.12 20.61 27.47
CA PRO A 172 -10.04 19.56 28.46
C PRO A 172 -11.08 19.83 29.55
N LEU A 173 -12.12 19.00 29.64
CA LEU A 173 -13.09 19.03 30.72
C LEU A 173 -12.43 18.43 31.97
N THR A 174 -12.09 19.26 32.96
CA THR A 174 -11.66 18.76 34.27
C THR A 174 -12.87 18.45 35.13
N VAL A 175 -13.06 17.17 35.46
CA VAL A 175 -14.11 16.68 36.34
C VAL A 175 -13.52 16.41 37.71
N ARG A 176 -14.21 16.87 38.76
CA ARG A 176 -13.86 16.54 40.14
C ARG A 176 -14.85 15.51 40.65
N ASP A 177 -14.34 14.34 41.02
CA ASP A 177 -15.15 13.28 41.64
C ASP A 177 -15.56 13.66 43.08
N GLN A 178 -16.57 12.98 43.63
CA GLN A 178 -17.00 13.07 45.03
C GLN A 178 -15.85 12.77 46.02
N SER A 179 -14.84 12.01 45.57
CA SER A 179 -13.58 11.76 46.29
C SER A 179 -12.60 12.95 46.27
N ARG A 180 -12.96 14.09 45.65
CA ARG A 180 -12.15 15.29 45.43
C ARG A 180 -10.97 15.14 44.46
N GLN A 181 -10.82 13.99 43.79
CA GLN A 181 -9.78 13.77 42.78
C GLN A 181 -10.14 14.45 41.44
N TRP A 182 -9.13 15.04 40.78
CA TRP A 182 -9.29 15.71 39.48
C TRP A 182 -9.01 14.74 38.34
N ILE A 183 -9.92 14.68 37.37
CA ILE A 183 -9.84 13.84 36.17
C ILE A 183 -9.93 14.75 34.95
N PHE A 184 -8.95 14.65 34.04
CA PHE A 184 -8.91 15.43 32.80
C PHE A 184 -9.57 14.63 31.67
N LEU A 185 -10.61 15.18 31.04
CA LEU A 185 -11.28 14.60 29.87
C LEU A 185 -10.94 15.45 28.64
N ILE A 186 -10.32 14.86 27.63
CA ILE A 186 -9.71 15.61 26.52
C ILE A 186 -10.70 15.93 25.38
N GLU A 187 -11.95 15.45 25.41
CA GLU A 187 -12.93 15.69 24.32
C GLU A 187 -14.26 16.28 24.81
N PRO A 188 -14.94 17.07 23.95
CA PRO A 188 -16.21 17.69 24.29
C PRO A 188 -17.32 16.66 24.47
N VAL A 189 -18.01 16.74 25.62
CA VAL A 189 -19.26 16.00 25.85
C VAL A 189 -20.36 16.65 25.01
N GLU A 190 -20.76 15.99 23.91
CA GLU A 190 -21.79 16.51 23.01
C GLU A 190 -23.11 16.73 23.77
N HIS A 191 -23.59 17.98 23.79
CA HIS A 191 -24.71 18.44 24.61
C HIS A 191 -25.94 18.78 23.76
N ARG A 192 -26.97 17.93 23.83
CA ARG A 192 -28.35 18.29 23.48
C ARG A 192 -29.29 17.78 24.58
N GLY A 193 -29.59 18.65 25.54
CA GLY A 193 -30.80 18.58 26.37
C GLY A 193 -30.86 17.56 27.51
N GLY A 194 -29.73 17.02 27.98
CA GLY A 194 -29.71 16.11 29.14
C GLY A 194 -28.41 16.19 29.92
N GLU A 195 -28.45 15.82 31.21
CA GLU A 195 -27.29 15.79 32.09
C GLU A 195 -26.11 15.02 31.44
N PRO A 196 -24.90 15.60 31.40
CA PRO A 196 -23.76 14.95 30.76
C PRO A 196 -23.34 13.72 31.57
N ARG A 197 -23.59 12.52 31.03
CA ARG A 197 -23.13 11.26 31.63
C ARG A 197 -21.88 10.77 30.91
N VAL A 198 -20.76 10.82 31.61
CA VAL A 198 -19.51 10.16 31.20
C VAL A 198 -19.46 8.81 31.90
N TYR A 199 -19.29 7.74 31.14
CA TYR A 199 -19.14 6.40 31.69
C TYR A 199 -17.65 6.10 31.87
N LEU A 200 -17.26 5.86 33.13
CA LEU A 200 -15.90 5.50 33.53
C LEU A 200 -15.89 4.05 34.03
N ASP A 201 -14.78 3.35 33.82
CA ASP A 201 -14.54 2.05 34.44
C ASP A 201 -14.03 2.20 35.90
N GLU A 202 -13.83 1.08 36.60
CA GLU A 202 -13.33 1.06 37.99
C GLU A 202 -11.93 1.66 38.15
N ALA A 203 -11.16 1.76 37.05
CA ALA A 203 -9.84 2.38 37.01
C ALA A 203 -9.90 3.86 36.55
N LEU A 204 -11.10 4.47 36.52
CA LEU A 204 -11.37 5.83 36.07
C LEU A 204 -10.98 6.10 34.60
N ARG A 205 -10.90 5.06 33.77
CA ARG A 205 -10.68 5.22 32.33
C ARG A 205 -12.01 5.42 31.63
N ARG A 206 -12.02 6.36 30.68
CA ARG A 206 -13.21 6.65 29.87
C ARG A 206 -13.50 5.49 28.93
N LEU A 207 -14.75 5.05 28.93
CA LEU A 207 -15.26 4.10 27.95
C LEU A 207 -15.72 4.87 26.72
N ASP A 208 -15.04 4.64 25.60
CA ASP A 208 -15.38 5.29 24.34
C ASP A 208 -16.49 4.51 23.64
N LEU A 209 -17.72 4.79 24.07
CA LEU A 209 -18.93 4.06 23.67
C LEU A 209 -19.62 4.75 22.49
N SER A 210 -20.03 3.95 21.51
CA SER A 210 -20.89 4.37 20.40
C SER A 210 -22.27 4.81 20.89
N ARG A 211 -23.01 5.57 20.06
CA ARG A 211 -24.37 6.02 20.40
C ARG A 211 -25.33 4.85 20.71
N ALA A 212 -25.17 3.71 20.04
CA ALA A 212 -25.98 2.52 20.27
C ALA A 212 -25.67 1.88 21.64
N GLU A 213 -24.39 1.76 21.99
CA GLU A 213 -23.94 1.22 23.28
C GLU A 213 -24.36 2.11 24.45
N ARG A 214 -24.31 3.45 24.29
CA ARG A 214 -24.81 4.39 25.31
C ARG A 214 -26.29 4.22 25.59
N ARG A 215 -27.12 3.95 24.56
CA ARG A 215 -28.56 3.71 24.73
C ARG A 215 -28.84 2.41 25.47
N LEU A 216 -28.10 1.35 25.16
CA LEU A 216 -28.23 0.07 25.86
C LEU A 216 -27.86 0.19 27.35
N LEU A 217 -26.78 0.90 27.67
CA LEU A 217 -26.40 1.13 29.06
C LEU A 217 -27.38 2.05 29.81
N ALA A 218 -27.91 3.07 29.15
CA ALA A 218 -28.93 3.94 29.75
C ALA A 218 -30.24 3.20 30.06
N ALA A 219 -30.59 2.19 29.26
CA ALA A 219 -31.75 1.33 29.50
C ALA A 219 -31.50 0.34 30.65
N ALA A 220 -30.26 -0.16 30.80
CA ALA A 220 -29.89 -1.09 31.87
C ALA A 220 -29.69 -0.43 33.25
N ALA A 221 -29.54 0.90 33.30
CA ALA A 221 -29.34 1.68 34.53
C ALA A 221 -30.63 2.28 35.12
N ARG A 222 -31.80 1.92 34.58
CA ARG A 222 -33.10 2.18 35.19
C ARG A 222 -33.54 0.96 35.98
#